data_AF-A0A966J2B4-F1
#
_entry.id   AF-A0A966J2B4-F1
#
_cell.length_a   1.000
_cell.length_b   1.000
_cell.length_c   1.000
_cell.angle_alpha   90.00
_cell.angle_beta   90.00
_cell.angle_gamma   90.00
#
_symmetry.space_group_name_H-M   'P 1'
#
loop_
_entity.id
_entity.type
_entity.pdbx_description
1 polymer ?
#
loop_
_entity_poly.entity_id
_entity_poly.type
_entity_poly.pdbx_seq_one_letter_code
_entity_poly.pdbx_strand_id
1 'polypeptide(L)'
;MVLLIGGAHAGEIDGKDAGLILLRELLASNQPNNPLQHLTVVFVPVFNVDGHENRGRYLRPNQNGPLEPGDRLTAQRINLNRDWMLAQTPEMQAMLRLVQRWDPDVTLDLHVTDGIRYRHNVAISHAPMFSPHAEVQSVSNLLLQQVISRLTRRGHAPLDFYPVLNDPEDPSLGMTQEVDTPRFSHVYATIRNRIGFLVEDHAWDDYASRVRTCMATVLASLETIAEHRDTLIRTLAEADVNSLRLRGTTLPLDWYNTADIGPTQSNGNIELQGYRYEVFDEAPVSAGRGIRYDITQPETWNIPLFNHIRPLPQAMQTLPEGGYLVPAGWAAIVRPYLSQHGVRHRVIARALKEMRVESMRVQDDDVAFEPRPFQGRTRTQVNGRWATDTVT
;
A
#
# COMPACT_ATOMS: atom_id res chain seq x y z
N MET A 1 3.95 -3.63 -18.34
CA MET A 1 3.55 -4.85 -17.59
C MET A 1 2.72 -4.44 -16.40
N VAL A 2 1.60 -5.11 -16.15
CA VAL A 2 0.70 -4.81 -15.02
C VAL A 2 0.56 -6.06 -14.14
N LEU A 3 0.75 -5.91 -12.84
CA LEU A 3 0.49 -6.95 -11.85
C LEU A 3 -0.85 -6.66 -11.15
N LEU A 4 -1.76 -7.63 -11.17
CA LEU A 4 -2.99 -7.62 -10.38
C LEU A 4 -2.84 -8.61 -9.23
N ILE A 5 -3.14 -8.18 -8.01
CA ILE A 5 -3.07 -9.02 -6.81
C ILE A 5 -4.47 -9.06 -6.19
N GLY A 6 -5.01 -10.26 -6.03
CA GLY A 6 -6.25 -10.51 -5.31
C GLY A 6 -6.00 -11.43 -4.11
N GLY A 7 -6.84 -11.30 -3.09
CA GLY A 7 -6.85 -12.22 -1.96
C GLY A 7 -5.57 -12.18 -1.12
N ALA A 8 -4.88 -11.04 -1.02
CA ALA A 8 -3.86 -10.81 0.01
C ALA A 8 -4.48 -10.95 1.41
N HIS A 9 -5.73 -10.54 1.52
CA HIS A 9 -6.64 -10.86 2.61
C HIS A 9 -7.76 -11.73 2.06
N ALA A 10 -7.87 -13.00 2.48
CA ALA A 10 -8.77 -13.93 1.81
C ALA A 10 -10.26 -13.73 2.15
N GLY A 11 -10.57 -12.85 3.11
CA GLY A 11 -11.93 -12.36 3.33
C GLY A 11 -12.36 -11.27 2.33
N GLU A 12 -11.43 -10.71 1.56
CA GLU A 12 -11.60 -9.60 0.62
C GLU A 12 -11.35 -10.15 -0.80
N ILE A 13 -12.18 -11.13 -1.18
CA ILE A 13 -11.89 -12.03 -2.31
C ILE A 13 -12.59 -11.65 -3.62
N ASP A 14 -13.32 -10.55 -3.63
CA ASP A 14 -13.96 -9.93 -4.79
C ASP A 14 -12.97 -9.63 -5.92
N GLY A 15 -11.74 -9.23 -5.60
CA GLY A 15 -10.68 -9.05 -6.59
C GLY A 15 -10.34 -10.31 -7.39
N LYS A 16 -10.48 -11.50 -6.78
CA LYS A 16 -10.32 -12.79 -7.47
C LYS A 16 -11.35 -12.95 -8.58
N ASP A 17 -12.63 -12.85 -8.21
CA ASP A 17 -13.74 -13.13 -9.11
C ASP A 17 -13.83 -12.05 -10.19
N ALA A 18 -13.64 -10.78 -9.80
CA ALA A 18 -13.58 -9.66 -10.72
C ALA A 18 -12.48 -9.82 -11.77
N GLY A 19 -11.25 -10.12 -11.33
CA GLY A 19 -10.13 -10.35 -12.24
C GLY A 19 -10.36 -11.54 -13.18
N LEU A 20 -10.88 -12.66 -12.68
CA LEU A 20 -11.15 -13.85 -13.50
C LEU A 20 -12.23 -13.59 -14.56
N ILE A 21 -13.33 -12.92 -14.18
CA ILE A 21 -14.43 -12.59 -15.10
C ILE A 21 -13.95 -11.61 -16.16
N LEU A 22 -13.33 -10.50 -15.75
CA LEU A 22 -12.88 -9.44 -16.65
C LEU A 22 -11.82 -9.95 -17.63
N LEU A 23 -10.80 -10.66 -17.16
CA LEU A 23 -9.75 -11.16 -18.05
C LEU A 23 -10.29 -12.17 -19.05
N ARG A 24 -11.24 -13.02 -18.67
CA ARG A 24 -11.93 -13.91 -19.61
C ARG A 24 -12.64 -13.13 -20.71
N GLU A 25 -13.37 -12.06 -20.35
CA GLU A 25 -14.09 -11.22 -21.31
C GLU A 25 -13.13 -10.47 -22.24
N LEU A 26 -12.05 -9.91 -21.70
CA LEU A 26 -11.03 -9.24 -22.50
C LEU A 26 -10.31 -10.21 -23.44
N LEU A 27 -10.00 -11.44 -23.00
CA LEU A 27 -9.35 -12.44 -23.86
C LEU A 27 -10.26 -12.94 -24.99
N ALA A 28 -11.58 -12.97 -24.78
CA ALA A 28 -12.55 -13.35 -25.80
C ALA A 28 -12.92 -12.19 -26.76
N SER A 29 -12.56 -10.95 -26.40
CA SER A 29 -12.95 -9.74 -27.13
C SER A 29 -11.97 -9.40 -28.26
N ASN A 30 -12.50 -9.26 -29.47
CA ASN A 30 -11.78 -8.76 -30.65
C ASN A 30 -11.93 -7.23 -30.83
N GLN A 31 -12.40 -6.51 -29.82
CA GLN A 31 -12.56 -5.06 -29.95
C GLN A 31 -11.19 -4.36 -30.13
N PRO A 32 -11.08 -3.38 -31.02
CA PRO A 32 -9.80 -2.72 -31.34
C PRO A 32 -9.25 -1.91 -30.17
N ASN A 33 -10.09 -1.47 -29.23
CA ASN A 33 -9.72 -0.73 -28.04
C ASN A 33 -9.44 -1.63 -26.81
N ASN A 34 -9.32 -2.95 -27.00
CA ASN A 34 -9.00 -3.86 -25.91
C ASN A 34 -7.61 -3.54 -25.32
N PRO A 35 -7.49 -3.19 -24.04
CA PRO A 35 -6.21 -2.77 -23.45
C PRO A 35 -5.15 -3.88 -23.46
N LEU A 36 -5.54 -5.16 -23.53
CA LEU A 36 -4.61 -6.28 -23.63
C LEU A 36 -3.81 -6.31 -24.93
N GLN A 37 -4.18 -5.52 -25.95
CA GLN A 37 -3.36 -5.35 -27.15
C GLN A 37 -2.04 -4.61 -26.87
N HIS A 38 -1.97 -3.88 -25.76
CA HIS A 38 -0.81 -3.06 -25.38
C HIS A 38 -0.18 -3.50 -24.05
N LEU A 39 -0.86 -4.35 -23.29
CA LEU A 39 -0.48 -4.69 -21.93
C LEU A 39 -0.24 -6.19 -21.77
N THR A 40 0.85 -6.53 -21.12
CA THR A 40 1.01 -7.84 -20.47
C THR A 40 0.51 -7.73 -19.03
N VAL A 41 -0.51 -8.52 -18.69
CA VAL A 41 -1.11 -8.57 -17.36
C VAL A 41 -0.76 -9.89 -16.69
N VAL A 42 -0.18 -9.81 -15.49
CA VAL A 42 0.05 -10.95 -14.61
C VAL A 42 -0.96 -10.85 -13.48
N PHE A 43 -1.76 -11.90 -13.28
CA PHE A 43 -2.78 -11.92 -12.23
C PHE A 43 -2.48 -13.00 -11.19
N VAL A 44 -2.37 -12.58 -9.93
CA VAL A 44 -2.30 -13.46 -8.76
C VAL A 44 -3.68 -13.43 -8.10
N PRO A 45 -4.59 -14.38 -8.43
CA PRO A 45 -5.99 -14.34 -7.97
C PRO A 45 -6.15 -14.58 -6.46
N VAL A 46 -5.24 -15.34 -5.87
CA VAL A 46 -5.23 -15.67 -4.45
C VAL A 46 -3.80 -15.62 -3.95
N PHE A 47 -3.45 -14.56 -3.23
CA PHE A 47 -2.12 -14.42 -2.65
C PHE A 47 -1.99 -15.15 -1.31
N ASN A 48 -2.97 -15.01 -0.41
CA ASN A 48 -3.07 -15.76 0.84
C ASN A 48 -3.84 -17.07 0.61
N VAL A 49 -3.16 -18.10 0.11
CA VAL A 49 -3.77 -19.41 -0.19
C VAL A 49 -4.27 -20.09 1.09
N ASP A 50 -3.48 -20.08 2.17
CA ASP A 50 -3.86 -20.70 3.44
C ASP A 50 -5.10 -20.04 4.06
N GLY A 51 -5.14 -18.71 4.07
CA GLY A 51 -6.30 -17.96 4.54
C GLY A 51 -7.53 -18.20 3.65
N HIS A 52 -7.34 -18.39 2.34
CA HIS A 52 -8.43 -18.68 1.42
C HIS A 52 -9.06 -20.05 1.64
N GLU A 53 -8.26 -21.07 1.97
CA GLU A 53 -8.78 -22.40 2.28
C GLU A 53 -9.36 -22.48 3.71
N ASN A 54 -8.93 -21.61 4.62
CA ASN A 54 -9.53 -21.44 5.94
C ASN A 54 -10.80 -20.57 5.89
N ARG A 55 -11.92 -21.18 5.49
CA ARG A 55 -13.20 -20.48 5.28
C ARG A 55 -14.15 -20.63 6.46
N GLY A 56 -14.98 -19.62 6.68
CA GLY A 56 -16.04 -19.70 7.67
C GLY A 56 -16.96 -18.49 7.67
N ARG A 57 -18.25 -18.73 7.86
CA ARG A 57 -19.32 -17.72 7.84
C ARG A 57 -19.08 -16.51 8.77
N TYR A 58 -18.30 -16.70 9.84
CA TYR A 58 -18.11 -15.70 10.89
C TYR A 58 -16.70 -15.10 10.94
N LEU A 59 -15.86 -15.34 9.91
CA LEU A 59 -14.47 -14.86 9.91
C LEU A 59 -14.34 -13.35 9.66
N ARG A 60 -15.39 -12.68 9.13
CA ARG A 60 -15.37 -11.27 8.74
C ARG A 60 -16.68 -10.55 9.09
N PRO A 61 -16.89 -10.14 10.35
CA PRO A 61 -18.14 -9.50 10.79
C PRO A 61 -18.31 -8.05 10.32
N ASN A 62 -17.24 -7.40 9.84
CA ASN A 62 -17.21 -5.97 9.49
C ASN A 62 -17.44 -5.68 7.99
N GLN A 63 -17.90 -6.65 7.20
CA GLN A 63 -18.16 -6.47 5.76
C GLN A 63 -19.25 -7.42 5.24
N ASN A 64 -19.92 -7.01 4.16
CA ASN A 64 -20.86 -7.81 3.37
C ASN A 64 -20.09 -8.61 2.30
N GLY A 65 -19.34 -9.61 2.76
CA GLY A 65 -18.54 -10.50 1.90
C GLY A 65 -19.31 -11.70 1.33
N PRO A 66 -18.60 -12.68 0.74
CA PRO A 66 -19.21 -13.95 0.33
C PRO A 66 -19.78 -14.70 1.55
N LEU A 67 -20.63 -15.71 1.31
CA LEU A 67 -21.25 -16.51 2.38
C LEU A 67 -20.23 -17.18 3.31
N GLU A 68 -19.11 -17.63 2.74
CA GLU A 68 -17.99 -18.24 3.47
C GLU A 68 -16.68 -17.52 3.08
N PRO A 69 -16.36 -16.39 3.72
CA PRO A 69 -15.10 -15.68 3.49
C PRO A 69 -13.92 -16.47 4.05
N GLY A 70 -12.72 -16.22 3.52
CA GLY A 70 -11.46 -16.72 4.08
C GLY A 70 -10.92 -15.85 5.23
N ASP A 71 -9.86 -16.34 5.87
CA ASP A 71 -9.15 -15.64 6.94
C ASP A 71 -8.31 -14.46 6.39
N ARG A 72 -8.16 -13.39 7.18
CA ARG A 72 -7.28 -12.26 6.86
C ARG A 72 -5.81 -12.67 6.91
N LEU A 73 -5.46 -13.59 7.81
CA LEU A 73 -4.08 -13.97 8.08
C LEU A 73 -3.71 -15.29 7.40
N THR A 74 -2.43 -15.55 7.23
CA THR A 74 -1.92 -16.88 6.85
C THR A 74 -2.08 -17.88 7.99
N ALA A 75 -1.79 -19.16 7.76
CA ALA A 75 -1.78 -20.18 8.83
C ALA A 75 -0.81 -19.84 9.98
N GLN A 76 0.23 -19.05 9.70
CA GLN A 76 1.20 -18.54 10.70
C GLN A 76 0.71 -17.29 11.45
N ARG A 77 -0.53 -16.85 11.22
CA ARG A 77 -1.11 -15.61 11.78
C ARG A 77 -0.37 -14.33 11.34
N ILE A 78 0.25 -14.36 10.16
CA ILE A 78 0.89 -13.21 9.54
C ILE A 78 -0.06 -12.55 8.54
N ASN A 79 -0.08 -11.23 8.53
CA ASN A 79 -0.84 -10.44 7.57
C ASN A 79 0.07 -10.14 6.36
N LEU A 80 -0.23 -10.73 5.20
CA LEU A 80 0.58 -10.55 3.99
C LEU A 80 0.65 -9.09 3.52
N ASN A 81 -0.42 -8.32 3.70
CA ASN A 81 -0.46 -6.88 3.38
C ASN A 81 0.31 -6.01 4.39
N ARG A 82 1.26 -6.60 5.13
CA ARG A 82 2.23 -5.95 6.03
C ARG A 82 3.60 -6.61 5.96
N ASP A 83 3.77 -7.63 5.12
CA ASP A 83 4.96 -8.49 5.09
C ASP A 83 5.92 -8.12 3.94
N TRP A 84 5.59 -7.13 3.09
CA TRP A 84 6.36 -6.85 1.87
C TRP A 84 7.84 -6.53 2.10
N MET A 85 8.16 -5.90 3.23
CA MET A 85 9.54 -5.55 3.60
C MET A 85 10.21 -6.58 4.54
N LEU A 86 9.43 -7.31 5.34
CA LEU A 86 9.98 -8.35 6.21
C LEU A 86 10.14 -9.70 5.50
N ALA A 87 9.32 -9.95 4.48
CA ALA A 87 9.32 -11.14 3.64
C ALA A 87 9.42 -12.45 4.44
N GLN A 88 8.72 -12.52 5.58
CA GLN A 88 8.91 -13.63 6.52
C GLN A 88 8.08 -14.86 6.14
N THR A 89 7.02 -14.69 5.36
CA THR A 89 6.16 -15.78 4.90
C THR A 89 6.65 -16.42 3.59
N PRO A 90 6.48 -17.73 3.40
CA PRO A 90 6.73 -18.40 2.12
C PRO A 90 5.98 -17.77 0.93
N GLU A 91 4.74 -17.32 1.14
CA GLU A 91 3.90 -16.65 0.16
C GLU A 91 4.55 -15.34 -0.28
N MET A 92 4.94 -14.48 0.67
CA MET A 92 5.63 -13.23 0.35
C MET A 92 6.96 -13.47 -0.37
N GLN A 93 7.74 -14.46 0.05
CA GLN A 93 8.98 -14.80 -0.65
C GLN A 93 8.72 -15.28 -2.09
N ALA A 94 7.61 -15.99 -2.34
CA ALA A 94 7.21 -16.36 -3.69
C ALA A 94 6.76 -15.15 -4.52
N MET A 95 6.00 -14.24 -3.93
CA MET A 95 5.60 -12.98 -4.56
C MET A 95 6.82 -12.13 -4.92
N LEU A 96 7.78 -11.96 -4.03
CA LEU A 96 9.00 -11.20 -4.32
C LEU A 96 9.83 -11.83 -5.45
N ARG A 97 9.86 -13.17 -5.57
CA ARG A 97 10.47 -13.83 -6.74
C ARG A 97 9.71 -13.55 -8.03
N LEU A 98 8.38 -13.54 -7.99
CA LEU A 98 7.53 -13.17 -9.13
C LEU A 98 7.79 -11.72 -9.55
N VAL A 99 7.75 -10.80 -8.59
CA VAL A 99 7.96 -9.35 -8.78
C VAL A 99 9.36 -9.07 -9.34
N GLN A 100 10.40 -9.76 -8.88
CA GLN A 100 11.75 -9.64 -9.44
C GLN A 100 11.87 -10.20 -10.85
N ARG A 101 11.16 -11.30 -11.16
CA ARG A 101 11.23 -11.94 -12.46
C ARG A 101 10.48 -11.15 -13.54
N TRP A 102 9.32 -10.60 -13.19
CA TRP A 102 8.44 -9.90 -14.13
C TRP A 102 8.62 -8.39 -14.12
N ASP A 103 9.07 -7.82 -13.01
CA ASP A 103 9.30 -6.38 -12.82
C ASP A 103 8.13 -5.50 -13.31
N PRO A 104 6.94 -5.61 -12.70
CA PRO A 104 5.75 -4.90 -13.18
C PRO A 104 5.92 -3.38 -13.10
N ASP A 105 5.53 -2.68 -14.17
CA ASP A 105 5.50 -1.21 -14.26
C ASP A 105 4.42 -0.62 -13.34
N VAL A 106 3.28 -1.31 -13.27
CA VAL A 106 2.15 -0.93 -12.42
C VAL A 106 1.63 -2.15 -11.65
N THR A 107 1.41 -1.99 -10.35
CA THR A 107 0.77 -2.98 -9.48
C THR A 107 -0.58 -2.46 -9.00
N LEU A 108 -1.63 -3.27 -9.09
CA LEU A 108 -2.91 -3.04 -8.44
C LEU A 108 -3.11 -4.14 -7.40
N ASP A 109 -3.26 -3.74 -6.13
CA ASP A 109 -3.60 -4.64 -5.04
C ASP A 109 -5.08 -4.45 -4.68
N LEU A 110 -5.86 -5.52 -4.83
CA LEU A 110 -7.32 -5.50 -4.79
C LEU A 110 -7.80 -5.95 -3.41
N HIS A 111 -8.35 -5.00 -2.68
CA HIS A 111 -8.76 -5.05 -1.28
C HIS A 111 -10.15 -4.47 -1.08
N VAL A 112 -10.62 -4.53 0.17
CA VAL A 112 -11.89 -3.97 0.63
C VAL A 112 -11.71 -3.25 1.95
N THR A 113 -12.38 -2.12 2.08
CA THR A 113 -12.24 -1.19 3.20
C THR A 113 -12.59 -1.83 4.54
N ASP A 114 -12.04 -1.28 5.63
CA ASP A 114 -12.35 -1.75 6.99
C ASP A 114 -13.52 -0.93 7.59
N GLY A 115 -14.77 -1.28 7.22
CA GLY A 115 -15.94 -1.18 8.11
C GLY A 115 -16.67 0.18 8.28
N ILE A 116 -16.20 1.30 7.74
CA ILE A 116 -16.95 2.58 7.77
C ILE A 116 -18.15 2.51 6.80
N ARG A 117 -19.34 3.00 7.22
CA ARG A 117 -20.55 3.02 6.38
C ARG A 117 -20.72 4.37 5.67
N TYR A 118 -20.27 4.43 4.42
CA TYR A 118 -20.52 5.55 3.51
C TYR A 118 -21.11 5.05 2.18
N ARG A 119 -21.18 5.89 1.15
CA ARG A 119 -21.76 5.59 -0.17
C ARG A 119 -20.79 5.76 -1.34
N HIS A 120 -19.50 5.98 -1.06
CA HIS A 120 -18.44 5.80 -2.04
C HIS A 120 -18.22 4.30 -2.25
N ASN A 121 -18.17 3.83 -3.50
CA ASN A 121 -18.11 2.38 -3.77
C ASN A 121 -16.68 1.84 -3.92
N VAL A 122 -15.69 2.71 -4.12
CA VAL A 122 -14.28 2.33 -4.16
C VAL A 122 -13.40 3.49 -3.73
N ALA A 123 -12.33 3.19 -3.00
CA ALA A 123 -11.23 4.10 -2.74
C ALA A 123 -9.98 3.58 -3.47
N ILE A 124 -9.19 4.48 -4.06
CA ILE A 124 -7.94 4.13 -4.72
C ILE A 124 -6.85 5.02 -4.16
N SER A 125 -5.86 4.45 -3.50
CA SER A 125 -4.72 5.19 -2.98
C SER A 125 -3.43 4.80 -3.68
N HIS A 126 -2.47 5.72 -3.64
CA HIS A 126 -1.10 5.51 -4.09
C HIS A 126 -0.14 6.31 -3.21
N ALA A 127 1.15 6.00 -3.31
CA ALA A 127 2.17 6.64 -2.47
C ALA A 127 3.32 7.21 -3.32
N PRO A 128 3.06 8.16 -4.23
CA PRO A 128 4.08 8.68 -5.15
C PRO A 128 5.19 9.41 -4.43
N MET A 129 4.92 9.98 -3.24
CA MET A 129 5.92 10.72 -2.45
C MET A 129 7.17 9.88 -2.14
N PHE A 130 7.05 8.55 -2.09
CA PHE A 130 8.18 7.63 -1.90
C PHE A 130 9.15 7.54 -3.10
N SER A 131 8.79 8.09 -4.27
CA SER A 131 9.71 8.18 -5.41
C SER A 131 10.61 9.40 -5.24
N PRO A 132 11.94 9.26 -5.39
CA PRO A 132 12.85 10.41 -5.41
C PRO A 132 12.78 11.21 -6.72
N HIS A 133 12.05 10.71 -7.74
CA HIS A 133 11.92 11.34 -9.06
C HIS A 133 10.54 11.98 -9.22
N ALA A 134 10.49 13.29 -9.39
CA ALA A 134 9.26 14.08 -9.50
C ALA A 134 8.39 13.65 -10.68
N GLU A 135 9.01 13.23 -11.78
CA GLU A 135 8.33 12.79 -13.00
C GLU A 135 7.52 11.51 -12.75
N VAL A 136 8.05 10.57 -11.96
CA VAL A 136 7.30 9.37 -11.55
C VAL A 136 6.11 9.76 -10.68
N GLN A 137 6.27 10.76 -9.80
CA GLN A 137 5.16 11.28 -8.99
C GLN A 137 4.07 11.88 -9.89
N SER A 138 4.45 12.71 -10.86
CA SER A 138 3.53 13.32 -11.82
C SER A 138 2.78 12.29 -12.65
N VAL A 139 3.45 11.26 -13.17
CA VAL A 139 2.80 10.19 -13.94
C VAL A 139 1.87 9.37 -13.05
N SER A 140 2.27 9.03 -11.82
CA SER A 140 1.41 8.32 -10.87
C SER A 140 0.14 9.11 -10.53
N ASN A 141 0.26 10.41 -10.28
CA ASN A 141 -0.88 11.32 -10.06
C ASN A 141 -1.80 11.40 -11.28
N LEU A 142 -1.22 11.52 -12.49
CA LEU A 142 -1.99 11.53 -13.73
C LEU A 142 -2.80 10.25 -13.89
N LEU A 143 -2.17 9.07 -13.72
CA LEU A 143 -2.85 7.79 -13.86
C LEU A 143 -4.01 7.67 -12.85
N LEU A 144 -3.80 8.01 -11.58
CA LEU A 144 -4.87 7.99 -10.57
C LEU A 144 -6.04 8.89 -10.98
N GLN A 145 -5.75 10.15 -11.33
CA GLN A 145 -6.78 11.12 -11.74
C GLN A 145 -7.59 10.62 -12.94
N GLN A 146 -6.95 10.00 -13.93
CA GLN A 146 -7.64 9.45 -15.11
C GLN A 146 -8.50 8.23 -14.76
N VAL A 147 -8.03 7.35 -13.87
CA VAL A 147 -8.83 6.22 -13.37
C VAL A 147 -10.07 6.71 -12.62
N ILE A 148 -9.90 7.63 -11.67
CA ILE A 148 -10.99 8.26 -10.92
C ILE A 148 -12.00 8.89 -11.88
N SER A 149 -11.54 9.72 -12.82
CA SER A 149 -12.39 10.39 -13.80
C SER A 149 -13.17 9.39 -14.68
N ARG A 150 -12.54 8.30 -15.10
CA ARG A 150 -13.17 7.25 -15.92
C ARG A 150 -14.22 6.47 -15.12
N LEU A 151 -13.95 6.18 -13.84
CA LEU A 151 -14.91 5.56 -12.93
C LEU A 151 -16.13 6.45 -12.67
N THR A 152 -15.92 7.74 -12.42
CA THR A 152 -17.02 8.72 -12.27
C THR A 152 -17.90 8.78 -13.52
N ARG A 153 -17.30 8.81 -14.72
CA ARG A 153 -18.06 8.76 -15.98
C ARG A 153 -18.85 7.45 -16.16
N ARG A 154 -18.44 6.36 -15.51
CA ARG A 154 -19.14 5.07 -15.49
C ARG A 154 -20.20 4.98 -14.38
N GLY A 155 -20.44 6.06 -13.65
CA GLY A 155 -21.46 6.13 -12.60
C GLY A 155 -21.00 5.62 -11.24
N HIS A 156 -19.70 5.41 -11.04
CA HIS A 156 -19.13 5.13 -9.71
C HIS A 156 -18.88 6.42 -8.93
N ALA A 157 -18.73 6.31 -7.61
CA ALA A 157 -18.40 7.41 -6.71
C ALA A 157 -17.05 7.14 -6.03
N PRO A 158 -15.94 7.14 -6.79
CA PRO A 158 -14.63 6.78 -6.26
C PRO A 158 -14.04 7.87 -5.35
N LEU A 159 -13.18 7.47 -4.41
CA LEU A 159 -12.26 8.34 -3.67
C LEU A 159 -10.82 8.13 -4.17
N ASP A 160 -10.02 9.18 -4.20
CA ASP A 160 -8.62 9.18 -4.62
C ASP A 160 -7.62 9.01 -3.47
N PHE A 161 -8.10 8.60 -2.30
CA PHE A 161 -7.31 8.20 -1.14
C PHE A 161 -8.09 7.18 -0.30
N TYR A 162 -7.41 6.46 0.58
CA TYR A 162 -8.06 5.56 1.53
C TYR A 162 -8.66 6.35 2.70
N PRO A 163 -9.98 6.33 2.88
CA PRO A 163 -10.67 7.12 3.90
C PRO A 163 -10.54 6.51 5.30
N VAL A 164 -9.97 7.25 6.26
CA VAL A 164 -9.97 6.88 7.69
C VAL A 164 -10.61 7.98 8.51
N LEU A 165 -11.66 7.66 9.28
CA LEU A 165 -12.23 8.60 10.24
C LEU A 165 -11.23 8.82 11.38
N ASN A 166 -11.04 10.08 11.79
CA ASN A 166 -10.24 10.41 12.97
C ASN A 166 -10.79 9.75 14.23
N ASP A 167 -12.10 9.57 14.25
CA ASP A 167 -12.82 8.83 15.27
C ASP A 167 -13.83 7.89 14.60
N PRO A 168 -13.70 6.57 14.76
CA PRO A 168 -14.61 5.60 14.14
C PRO A 168 -16.06 5.74 14.62
N GLU A 169 -16.29 6.43 15.74
CA GLU A 169 -17.59 6.62 16.37
C GLU A 169 -18.15 8.04 16.20
N ASP A 170 -17.40 8.96 15.57
CA ASP A 170 -17.86 10.32 15.29
C ASP A 170 -17.26 10.89 13.98
N PRO A 171 -17.97 10.74 12.84
CA PRO A 171 -17.56 11.29 11.56
C PRO A 171 -17.33 12.82 11.58
N SER A 172 -17.94 13.56 12.51
CA SER A 172 -17.83 15.02 12.55
C SER A 172 -16.42 15.50 12.91
N LEU A 173 -15.62 14.65 13.56
CA LEU A 173 -14.23 14.92 13.91
C LEU A 173 -13.28 14.86 12.71
N GLY A 174 -13.80 14.49 11.54
CA GLY A 174 -13.09 14.54 10.28
C GLY A 174 -12.35 13.26 9.93
N MET A 175 -11.53 13.37 8.89
CA MET A 175 -10.85 12.25 8.27
C MET A 175 -9.38 12.52 8.01
N THR A 176 -8.57 11.49 8.21
CA THR A 176 -7.13 11.53 7.94
C THR A 176 -6.80 10.67 6.74
N GLN A 177 -5.98 11.22 5.84
CA GLN A 177 -5.27 10.43 4.87
C GLN A 177 -4.03 9.84 5.55
N GLU A 178 -4.05 8.53 5.80
CA GLU A 178 -2.91 7.83 6.39
C GLU A 178 -1.72 7.80 5.43
N VAL A 179 -0.52 7.70 6.00
CA VAL A 179 0.71 7.47 5.23
C VAL A 179 1.05 5.98 5.29
N ASP A 180 0.79 5.29 4.18
CA ASP A 180 1.23 3.92 4.01
C ASP A 180 2.75 3.83 3.90
N THR A 181 3.35 2.81 4.51
CA THR A 181 4.79 2.57 4.50
C THR A 181 5.18 1.42 3.54
N PRO A 182 6.46 1.22 3.19
CA PRO A 182 6.91 0.17 2.26
C PRO A 182 6.59 -1.28 2.66
N ARG A 183 5.91 -1.50 3.78
CA ARG A 183 5.33 -2.80 4.17
C ARG A 183 4.08 -3.19 3.36
N PHE A 184 3.51 -2.24 2.62
CA PHE A 184 2.38 -2.41 1.71
C PHE A 184 2.86 -2.49 0.25
N SER A 185 2.12 -3.22 -0.59
CA SER A 185 2.48 -3.52 -1.98
C SER A 185 2.63 -2.27 -2.86
N HIS A 186 1.71 -1.31 -2.73
CA HIS A 186 1.67 -0.10 -3.56
C HIS A 186 2.85 0.83 -3.26
N VAL A 187 3.23 0.94 -1.99
CA VAL A 187 4.43 1.69 -1.57
C VAL A 187 5.70 0.94 -1.95
N TYR A 188 5.72 -0.39 -1.79
CA TYR A 188 6.84 -1.24 -2.22
C TYR A 188 7.12 -1.12 -3.73
N ALA A 189 6.09 -0.96 -4.55
CA ALA A 189 6.24 -0.67 -5.97
C ALA A 189 6.91 0.70 -6.19
N THR A 190 6.47 1.75 -5.48
CA THR A 190 7.06 3.10 -5.62
C THR A 190 8.55 3.14 -5.34
N ILE A 191 9.02 2.50 -4.26
CA ILE A 191 10.45 2.51 -3.91
C ILE A 191 11.33 1.73 -4.91
N ARG A 192 10.72 1.03 -5.86
CA ARG A 192 11.39 0.36 -7.00
C ARG A 192 11.29 1.16 -8.30
N ASN A 193 10.93 2.45 -8.24
CA ASN A 193 10.59 3.28 -9.41
C ASN A 193 9.48 2.64 -10.27
N ARG A 194 8.48 2.01 -9.65
CA ARG A 194 7.27 1.50 -10.31
C ARG A 194 6.06 2.22 -9.73
N ILE A 195 4.87 2.01 -10.27
CA ILE A 195 3.64 2.61 -9.77
C ILE A 195 2.80 1.55 -9.05
N GLY A 196 2.25 1.90 -7.90
CA GLY A 196 1.39 1.03 -7.13
C GLY A 196 0.07 1.71 -6.77
N PHE A 197 -1.03 0.99 -6.94
CA PHE A 197 -2.37 1.38 -6.51
C PHE A 197 -2.91 0.35 -5.53
N LEU A 198 -3.38 0.83 -4.38
CA LEU A 198 -4.22 0.07 -3.47
C LEU A 198 -5.68 0.39 -3.83
N VAL A 199 -6.44 -0.64 -4.20
CA VAL A 199 -7.86 -0.54 -4.56
C VAL A 199 -8.66 -1.12 -3.42
N GLU A 200 -9.61 -0.35 -2.90
CA GLU A 200 -10.34 -0.66 -1.68
C GLU A 200 -11.84 -0.52 -1.98
N ASP A 201 -12.48 -1.62 -2.37
CA ASP A 201 -13.93 -1.65 -2.59
C ASP A 201 -14.68 -1.44 -1.28
N HIS A 202 -15.91 -0.93 -1.35
CA HIS A 202 -16.68 -0.61 -0.15
C HIS A 202 -17.19 -1.87 0.57
N ALA A 203 -16.77 -2.02 1.83
CA ALA A 203 -17.07 -3.18 2.69
C ALA A 203 -18.54 -3.55 2.81
N TRP A 204 -19.44 -2.56 2.79
CA TRP A 204 -20.87 -2.77 3.04
C TRP A 204 -21.72 -2.92 1.78
N ASP A 205 -21.12 -2.77 0.60
CA ASP A 205 -21.79 -3.15 -0.64
C ASP A 205 -21.96 -4.68 -0.68
N ASP A 206 -23.04 -5.17 -1.28
CA ASP A 206 -23.20 -6.61 -1.47
C ASP A 206 -22.07 -7.18 -2.35
N TYR A 207 -21.72 -8.45 -2.12
CA TYR A 207 -20.58 -9.08 -2.80
C TYR A 207 -20.64 -8.99 -4.33
N ALA A 208 -21.82 -9.07 -4.93
CA ALA A 208 -21.94 -8.96 -6.39
C ALA A 208 -21.69 -7.52 -6.88
N SER A 209 -22.13 -6.52 -6.12
CA SER A 209 -21.81 -5.11 -6.38
C SER A 209 -20.32 -4.82 -6.24
N ARG A 210 -19.67 -5.36 -5.21
CA ARG A 210 -18.23 -5.29 -5.03
C ARG A 210 -17.48 -5.87 -6.24
N VAL A 211 -17.78 -7.11 -6.65
CA VAL A 211 -17.17 -7.72 -7.84
C VAL A 211 -17.34 -6.85 -9.10
N ARG A 212 -18.51 -6.24 -9.31
CA ARG A 212 -18.74 -5.31 -10.44
C ARG A 212 -17.91 -4.03 -10.33
N THR A 213 -17.82 -3.45 -9.13
CA THR A 213 -16.99 -2.27 -8.87
C THR A 213 -15.52 -2.58 -9.10
N CYS A 214 -14.99 -3.67 -8.55
CA CYS A 214 -13.63 -4.11 -8.80
C CYS A 214 -13.36 -4.32 -10.30
N MET A 215 -14.26 -4.98 -11.03
CA MET A 215 -14.14 -5.15 -12.49
C MET A 215 -14.06 -3.80 -13.21
N ALA A 216 -14.93 -2.85 -12.87
CA ALA A 216 -14.94 -1.52 -13.47
C ALA A 216 -13.63 -0.76 -13.17
N THR A 217 -13.11 -0.89 -11.95
CA THR A 217 -11.85 -0.30 -11.51
C THR A 217 -10.64 -0.90 -12.23
N VAL A 218 -10.54 -2.23 -12.30
CA VAL A 218 -9.46 -2.91 -13.03
C VAL A 218 -9.52 -2.54 -14.51
N LEU A 219 -10.70 -2.56 -15.14
CA LEU A 219 -10.83 -2.17 -16.54
C LEU A 219 -10.42 -0.71 -16.77
N ALA A 220 -10.91 0.22 -15.93
CA ALA A 220 -10.55 1.63 -16.04
C ALA A 220 -9.04 1.85 -15.90
N SER A 221 -8.39 1.13 -14.98
CA SER A 221 -6.94 1.15 -14.81
C SER A 221 -6.20 0.61 -16.02
N LEU A 222 -6.59 -0.56 -16.54
CA LEU A 222 -5.94 -1.14 -17.73
C LEU A 222 -6.07 -0.22 -18.96
N GLU A 223 -7.24 0.38 -19.18
CA GLU A 223 -7.43 1.33 -20.29
C GLU A 223 -6.57 2.57 -20.12
N THR A 224 -6.56 3.17 -18.93
CA THR A 224 -5.74 4.36 -18.62
C THR A 224 -4.25 4.06 -18.79
N ILE A 225 -3.77 2.91 -18.29
CA ILE A 225 -2.36 2.51 -18.43
C ILE A 225 -2.02 2.27 -19.90
N ALA A 226 -2.89 1.62 -20.67
CA ALA A 226 -2.67 1.39 -22.10
C ALA A 226 -2.62 2.70 -22.91
N GLU A 227 -3.45 3.68 -22.55
CA GLU A 227 -3.51 5.01 -23.16
C GLU A 227 -2.23 5.83 -22.88
N HIS A 228 -1.69 5.74 -21.67
CA HIS A 228 -0.50 6.51 -21.24
C HIS A 228 0.82 5.72 -21.25
N ARG A 229 0.84 4.51 -21.82
CA ARG A 229 1.96 3.55 -21.73
C ARG A 229 3.32 4.10 -22.16
N ASP A 230 3.36 4.95 -23.20
CA ASP A 230 4.61 5.44 -23.76
C ASP A 230 5.27 6.46 -22.82
N THR A 231 4.46 7.34 -22.21
CA THR A 231 4.94 8.27 -21.18
C THR A 231 5.35 7.50 -19.94
N LEU A 232 4.53 6.55 -19.49
CA LEU A 232 4.83 5.70 -18.34
C LEU A 232 6.19 5.00 -18.49
N ILE A 233 6.38 4.20 -19.54
CA ILE A 233 7.59 3.39 -19.74
C ILE A 233 8.83 4.27 -19.83
N ARG A 234 8.76 5.40 -20.57
CA ARG A 234 9.89 6.35 -20.65
C ARG A 234 10.24 6.90 -19.27
N THR A 235 9.25 7.37 -18.51
CA THR A 235 9.47 7.95 -17.18
C THR A 235 10.06 6.93 -16.19
N LEU A 236 9.58 5.68 -16.18
CA LEU A 236 10.12 4.65 -15.28
C LEU A 236 11.56 4.26 -15.68
N ALA A 237 11.85 4.14 -16.98
CA ALA A 237 13.20 3.83 -17.45
C ALA A 237 14.20 4.96 -17.14
N GLU A 238 13.80 6.22 -17.28
CA GLU A 238 14.60 7.38 -16.90
C GLU A 238 14.85 7.42 -15.39
N ALA A 239 13.83 7.12 -14.57
CA ALA A 239 13.96 7.02 -13.12
C ALA A 239 14.98 5.94 -12.70
N ASP A 240 14.99 4.78 -13.36
CA ASP A 240 15.96 3.72 -13.09
C ASP A 240 17.40 4.17 -13.38
N VAL A 241 17.62 4.88 -14.51
CA VAL A 241 18.93 5.44 -14.87
C VAL A 241 19.34 6.54 -13.89
N ASN A 242 18.43 7.45 -13.54
CA ASN A 242 18.69 8.56 -12.63
C ASN A 242 18.99 8.08 -11.21
N SER A 243 18.38 6.97 -10.78
CA SER A 243 18.62 6.36 -9.46
C SER A 243 20.09 5.95 -9.24
N LEU A 244 20.82 5.64 -10.32
CA LEU A 244 22.27 5.34 -10.26
C LEU A 244 23.14 6.55 -9.88
N ARG A 245 22.54 7.75 -9.86
CA ARG A 245 23.22 9.03 -9.60
C ARG A 245 22.82 9.65 -8.26
N LEU A 246 22.04 8.96 -7.43
CA LEU A 246 21.56 9.46 -6.13
C LEU A 246 22.61 9.44 -5.01
N ARG A 247 23.80 8.90 -5.24
CA ARG A 247 24.89 8.91 -4.24
C ARG A 247 25.15 10.34 -3.73
N GLY A 248 25.34 10.50 -2.42
CA GLY A 248 25.57 11.80 -1.79
C GLY A 248 24.32 12.70 -1.66
N THR A 249 23.18 12.33 -2.24
CA THR A 249 21.94 13.10 -2.10
C THR A 249 21.24 12.80 -0.79
N THR A 250 20.55 13.80 -0.23
CA THR A 250 19.69 13.64 0.95
C THR A 250 18.26 13.37 0.51
N LEU A 251 17.70 12.25 0.95
CA LEU A 251 16.33 11.84 0.63
C LEU A 251 15.53 11.59 1.91
N PRO A 252 14.22 11.91 1.90
CA PRO A 252 13.30 11.37 2.89
C PRO A 252 13.11 9.87 2.67
N LEU A 253 13.20 9.07 3.73
CA LEU A 253 12.89 7.64 3.69
C LEU A 253 11.53 7.31 4.33
N ASP A 254 10.91 8.29 4.99
CA ASP A 254 9.60 8.15 5.61
C ASP A 254 8.84 9.48 5.58
N TRP A 255 7.52 9.38 5.69
CA TRP A 255 6.58 10.50 5.64
C TRP A 255 5.58 10.34 6.78
N TYR A 256 4.93 11.44 7.14
CA TYR A 256 3.87 11.43 8.15
C TYR A 256 2.78 12.42 7.77
N ASN A 257 1.57 12.18 8.25
CA ASN A 257 0.54 13.20 8.20
C ASN A 257 0.77 14.15 9.38
N THR A 258 0.72 15.46 9.15
CA THR A 258 0.97 16.40 10.25
C THR A 258 0.00 16.24 11.43
N ALA A 259 -1.21 15.70 11.18
CA ALA A 259 -2.17 15.33 12.22
C ALA A 259 -1.65 14.28 13.24
N ASP A 260 -0.65 13.47 12.86
CA ASP A 260 -0.13 12.38 13.69
C ASP A 260 0.79 12.85 14.83
N ILE A 261 1.37 14.05 14.72
CA ILE A 261 2.44 14.51 15.63
C ILE A 261 2.12 15.78 16.40
N GLY A 262 0.94 16.37 16.24
CA GLY A 262 0.58 17.58 16.98
C GLY A 262 -0.84 18.09 16.72
N PRO A 263 -1.28 19.12 17.49
CA PRO A 263 -2.55 19.77 17.27
C PRO A 263 -2.50 20.45 15.91
N THR A 264 -3.14 19.83 14.93
CA THR A 264 -3.13 20.29 13.56
C THR A 264 -4.52 20.80 13.23
N GLN A 265 -4.61 21.94 12.56
CA GLN A 265 -5.87 22.37 11.96
C GLN A 265 -6.11 21.51 10.71
N SER A 266 -7.38 21.20 10.45
CA SER A 266 -7.72 20.63 9.15
C SER A 266 -7.23 21.55 8.04
N ASN A 267 -6.79 20.97 6.94
CA ASN A 267 -6.33 21.72 5.78
C ASN A 267 -7.41 21.81 4.69
N GLY A 268 -8.66 21.58 5.09
CA GLY A 268 -9.85 21.70 4.27
C GLY A 268 -11.01 20.89 4.83
N ASN A 269 -12.06 20.78 4.03
CA ASN A 269 -13.16 19.85 4.25
C ASN A 269 -13.34 18.96 3.02
N ILE A 270 -13.96 17.80 3.22
CA ILE A 270 -14.40 16.90 2.15
C ILE A 270 -15.92 16.69 2.23
N GLU A 271 -16.57 16.62 1.07
CA GLU A 271 -17.93 16.12 0.93
C GLU A 271 -17.91 14.60 0.81
N LEU A 272 -18.19 13.90 1.91
CA LEU A 272 -18.31 12.45 1.93
C LEU A 272 -19.79 12.05 1.81
N GLN A 273 -20.11 11.18 0.86
CA GLN A 273 -21.46 10.65 0.74
C GLN A 273 -21.71 9.65 1.87
N GLY A 274 -22.48 10.03 2.88
CA GLY A 274 -22.73 9.24 4.07
C GLY A 274 -24.21 8.89 4.28
N TYR A 275 -24.55 8.62 5.54
CA TYR A 275 -25.90 8.35 6.04
C TYR A 275 -26.13 9.11 7.33
N ARG A 276 -27.38 9.46 7.63
CA ARG A 276 -27.74 10.00 8.94
C ARG A 276 -27.22 9.07 10.03
N TYR A 277 -26.52 9.62 11.02
CA TYR A 277 -25.97 8.84 12.12
C TYR A 277 -26.34 9.42 13.49
N GLU A 278 -26.21 8.58 14.50
CA GLU A 278 -26.37 8.92 15.91
C GLU A 278 -25.15 8.40 16.66
N VAL A 279 -24.50 9.29 17.42
CA VAL A 279 -23.39 8.97 18.32
C VAL A 279 -23.95 8.78 19.72
N PHE A 280 -23.51 7.73 20.39
CA PHE A 280 -23.91 7.39 21.75
C PHE A 280 -22.70 7.46 22.66
N ASP A 281 -22.84 8.07 23.84
CA ASP A 281 -21.87 7.89 24.93
C ASP A 281 -22.03 6.51 25.60
N GLU A 282 -23.27 6.00 25.64
CA GLU A 282 -23.62 4.66 26.11
C GLU A 282 -24.56 3.98 25.10
N ALA A 283 -23.99 3.16 24.21
CA ALA A 283 -24.72 2.46 23.17
C ALA A 283 -25.55 1.30 23.75
N PRO A 284 -26.76 1.03 23.21
CA PRO A 284 -27.69 0.04 23.78
C PRO A 284 -27.19 -1.41 23.88
N VAL A 285 -26.17 -1.78 23.10
CA VAL A 285 -25.67 -3.16 23.00
C VAL A 285 -24.26 -3.31 23.58
N SER A 286 -23.35 -2.38 23.29
CA SER A 286 -21.96 -2.43 23.77
C SER A 286 -21.75 -1.77 25.13
N ALA A 287 -22.74 -1.02 25.65
CA ALA A 287 -22.68 -0.31 26.94
C ALA A 287 -21.48 0.65 27.10
N GLY A 288 -20.92 1.10 25.98
CA GLY A 288 -19.89 2.13 25.90
C GLY A 288 -20.18 3.04 24.70
N ARG A 289 -19.22 3.90 24.34
CA ARG A 289 -19.40 4.78 23.19
C ARG A 289 -19.65 3.98 21.91
N GLY A 290 -20.39 4.57 20.97
CA GLY A 290 -20.67 3.90 19.70
C GLY A 290 -21.43 4.79 18.71
N ILE A 291 -21.57 4.27 17.49
CA ILE A 291 -22.26 4.96 16.39
C ILE A 291 -23.28 4.03 15.73
N ARG A 292 -24.42 4.58 15.33
CA ARG A 292 -25.41 3.90 14.50
C ARG A 292 -25.71 4.72 13.25
N TYR A 293 -25.61 4.08 12.09
CA TYR A 293 -25.99 4.65 10.79
C TYR A 293 -27.41 4.23 10.40
N ASP A 294 -28.24 5.20 9.99
CA ASP A 294 -29.55 4.97 9.38
C ASP A 294 -29.38 4.87 7.86
N ILE A 295 -29.19 3.64 7.37
CA ILE A 295 -28.93 3.36 5.95
C ILE A 295 -30.09 3.73 5.01
N THR A 296 -31.26 4.10 5.55
CA THR A 296 -32.42 4.54 4.78
C THR A 296 -32.44 6.05 4.55
N GLN A 297 -31.57 6.81 5.24
CA GLN A 297 -31.49 8.26 5.17
C GLN A 297 -30.11 8.69 4.66
N PRO A 298 -29.90 8.71 3.33
CA PRO A 298 -28.63 9.19 2.76
C PRO A 298 -28.43 10.68 3.05
N GLU A 299 -27.20 11.05 3.40
CA GLU A 299 -26.81 12.45 3.57
C GLU A 299 -25.40 12.68 3.00
N THR A 300 -25.00 13.95 2.93
CA THR A 300 -23.63 14.33 2.59
C THR A 300 -22.99 14.94 3.83
N TRP A 301 -21.89 14.35 4.28
CA TRP A 301 -21.10 14.87 5.38
C TRP A 301 -20.09 15.87 4.83
N ASN A 302 -20.14 17.11 5.31
CA ASN A 302 -19.11 18.10 5.06
C ASN A 302 -18.20 18.14 6.29
N ILE A 303 -17.13 17.35 6.27
CA ILE A 303 -16.30 17.08 7.45
C ILE A 303 -14.85 17.52 7.24
N PRO A 304 -14.12 17.86 8.32
CA PRO A 304 -12.73 18.27 8.21
C PRO A 304 -11.86 17.18 7.57
N LEU A 305 -10.95 17.59 6.68
CA LEU A 305 -9.96 16.70 6.04
C LEU A 305 -8.56 17.04 6.55
N PHE A 306 -7.79 16.01 6.87
CA PHE A 306 -6.40 16.07 7.30
C PHE A 306 -5.56 15.26 6.31
N ASN A 307 -5.04 15.90 5.27
CA ASN A 307 -4.26 15.23 4.22
C ASN A 307 -2.90 15.91 3.93
N HIS A 308 -2.37 16.63 4.92
CA HIS A 308 -1.10 17.31 4.79
C HIS A 308 0.06 16.38 5.14
N ILE A 309 0.60 15.73 4.12
CA ILE A 309 1.72 14.79 4.24
C ILE A 309 3.05 15.53 4.07
N ARG A 310 4.00 15.27 4.96
CA ARG A 310 5.35 15.85 4.92
C ARG A 310 6.43 14.79 5.12
N PRO A 311 7.64 15.01 4.57
CA PRO A 311 8.83 14.26 4.95
C PRO A 311 9.02 14.21 6.46
N LEU A 312 9.19 13.03 7.04
CA LEU A 312 9.51 12.89 8.46
C LEU A 312 10.94 13.38 8.71
N PRO A 313 11.16 14.45 9.51
CA PRO A 313 12.49 15.04 9.64
C PRO A 313 13.58 14.06 10.11
N GLN A 314 13.21 13.11 10.96
CA GLN A 314 14.09 12.08 11.51
C GLN A 314 14.44 10.99 10.48
N ALA A 315 13.68 10.87 9.40
CA ALA A 315 13.89 9.92 8.32
C ALA A 315 14.65 10.52 7.12
N MET A 316 15.16 11.75 7.23
CA MET A 316 16.02 12.35 6.22
C MET A 316 17.41 11.70 6.28
N GLN A 317 17.84 11.05 5.20
CA GLN A 317 19.11 10.33 5.13
C GLN A 317 19.93 10.76 3.91
N THR A 318 21.22 11.02 4.12
CA THR A 318 22.18 11.23 3.04
C THR A 318 22.72 9.88 2.58
N LEU A 319 22.56 9.57 1.29
CA LEU A 319 23.01 8.31 0.73
C LEU A 319 24.54 8.24 0.67
N PRO A 320 25.16 7.09 1.01
CA PRO A 320 26.61 6.95 1.01
C PRO A 320 27.19 7.04 -0.40
N GLU A 321 28.33 7.70 -0.54
CA GLU A 321 29.08 7.82 -1.81
C GLU A 321 29.56 6.46 -2.33
N GLY A 322 30.05 5.61 -1.43
CA GLY A 322 30.65 4.30 -1.74
C GLY A 322 29.72 3.09 -1.57
N GLY A 323 28.49 3.32 -1.07
CA GLY A 323 27.55 2.26 -0.69
C GLY A 323 27.66 1.82 0.77
N TYR A 324 26.90 0.78 1.13
CA TYR A 324 26.82 0.25 2.50
C TYR A 324 27.75 -0.95 2.69
N LEU A 325 28.37 -1.03 3.88
CA LEU A 325 29.16 -2.19 4.30
C LEU A 325 28.42 -2.94 5.41
N VAL A 326 28.27 -4.25 5.23
CA VAL A 326 27.74 -5.15 6.25
C VAL A 326 28.90 -5.90 6.88
N PRO A 327 29.17 -5.73 8.20
CA PRO A 327 30.23 -6.48 8.87
C PRO A 327 30.00 -8.00 8.78
N ALA A 328 31.09 -8.76 8.73
CA ALA A 328 31.02 -10.22 8.54
C ALA A 328 30.14 -10.93 9.59
N GLY A 329 30.15 -10.45 10.85
CA GLY A 329 29.31 -11.00 11.93
C GLY A 329 27.81 -10.84 11.70
N TRP A 330 27.38 -9.86 10.89
CA TRP A 330 25.97 -9.62 10.55
C TRP A 330 25.57 -10.17 9.18
N ALA A 331 26.54 -10.59 8.37
CA ALA A 331 26.30 -10.98 6.98
C ALA A 331 25.31 -12.16 6.84
N ALA A 332 25.34 -13.13 7.75
CA ALA A 332 24.41 -14.27 7.76
C ALA A 332 22.95 -13.84 7.97
N ILE A 333 22.72 -12.75 8.71
CA ILE A 333 21.38 -12.23 9.01
C ILE A 333 20.89 -11.32 7.87
N VAL A 334 21.74 -10.45 7.35
CA VAL A 334 21.35 -9.41 6.38
C VAL A 334 21.26 -9.93 4.95
N ARG A 335 22.17 -10.82 4.55
CA ARG A 335 22.28 -11.30 3.15
C ARG A 335 20.98 -11.95 2.62
N PRO A 336 20.23 -12.76 3.39
CA PRO A 336 18.96 -13.30 2.94
C PRO A 336 17.96 -12.20 2.54
N TYR A 337 17.80 -11.15 3.34
CA TYR A 337 16.89 -10.04 3.04
C TYR A 337 17.33 -9.26 1.79
N LEU A 338 18.62 -8.97 1.64
CA LEU A 338 19.14 -8.33 0.42
C LEU A 338 18.82 -9.17 -0.82
N SER A 339 18.97 -10.49 -0.72
CA SER A 339 18.66 -11.42 -1.82
C SER A 339 17.16 -11.48 -2.12
N GLN A 340 16.31 -11.50 -1.08
CA GLN A 340 14.85 -11.53 -1.21
C GLN A 340 14.31 -10.29 -1.92
N HIS A 341 14.92 -9.12 -1.73
CA HIS A 341 14.51 -7.88 -2.38
C HIS A 341 15.29 -7.56 -3.66
N GLY A 342 16.17 -8.46 -4.14
CA GLY A 342 16.95 -8.24 -5.35
C GLY A 342 18.03 -7.16 -5.22
N VAL A 343 18.41 -6.80 -3.99
CA VAL A 343 19.47 -5.81 -3.73
C VAL A 343 20.82 -6.42 -4.08
N ARG A 344 21.47 -5.84 -5.09
CA ARG A 344 22.79 -6.26 -5.55
C ARG A 344 23.82 -6.08 -4.44
N HIS A 345 24.52 -7.15 -4.12
CA HIS A 345 25.57 -7.17 -3.11
C HIS A 345 26.70 -8.10 -3.55
N ARG A 346 27.89 -7.91 -2.97
CA ARG A 346 29.04 -8.80 -3.18
C ARG A 346 29.76 -9.05 -1.87
N VAL A 347 30.31 -10.25 -1.73
CA VAL A 347 31.20 -10.57 -0.61
C VAL A 347 32.58 -10.00 -0.91
N ILE A 348 33.15 -9.26 0.03
CA ILE A 348 34.52 -8.77 -0.06
C ILE A 348 35.42 -9.83 0.57
N ALA A 349 36.15 -10.58 -0.28
CA ALA A 349 36.89 -11.77 0.12
C ALA A 349 38.15 -11.48 0.96
N ARG A 350 38.66 -10.25 0.92
CA ARG A 350 39.83 -9.83 1.69
C ARG A 350 39.40 -8.75 2.68
N ALA A 351 39.97 -8.79 3.88
CA ALA A 351 39.77 -7.73 4.87
C ALA A 351 40.16 -6.38 4.24
N LEU A 352 39.24 -5.42 4.33
CA LEU A 352 39.52 -4.03 4.01
C LEU A 352 40.37 -3.47 5.15
N LYS A 353 41.48 -2.82 4.83
CA LYS A 353 42.35 -2.17 5.81
C LYS A 353 42.45 -0.69 5.48
N GLU A 354 42.52 0.14 6.51
CA GLU A 354 42.75 1.59 6.40
C GLU A 354 41.68 2.31 5.55
N MET A 355 40.49 1.71 5.42
CA MET A 355 39.38 2.32 4.70
C MET A 355 38.61 3.25 5.63
N ARG A 356 38.48 4.51 5.23
CA ARG A 356 37.59 5.47 5.90
C ARG A 356 36.15 5.04 5.67
N VAL A 357 35.41 4.89 6.75
CA VAL A 357 33.99 4.52 6.76
C VAL A 357 33.24 5.43 7.71
N GLU A 358 31.91 5.41 7.61
CA GLU A 358 31.04 5.96 8.64
C GLU A 358 30.35 4.80 9.34
N SER A 359 30.34 4.83 10.67
CA SER A 359 29.58 3.88 11.48
C SER A 359 28.57 4.64 12.33
N MET A 360 27.36 4.09 12.44
CA MET A 360 26.35 4.63 13.33
C MET A 360 26.59 4.06 14.72
N ARG A 361 26.90 4.93 15.68
CA ARG A 361 27.03 4.57 17.09
C ARG A 361 25.70 4.78 17.78
N VAL A 362 25.19 3.70 18.37
CA VAL A 362 23.91 3.63 19.07
C VAL A 362 24.21 3.37 20.55
N GLN A 363 23.70 4.22 21.43
CA GLN A 363 23.77 4.00 22.87
C GLN A 363 22.54 3.22 23.35
N ASP A 364 22.64 2.56 24.51
CA ASP A 364 21.53 1.74 25.03
C ASP A 364 20.26 2.58 25.28
N ASP A 365 20.40 3.85 25.65
CA ASP A 365 19.31 4.81 25.84
C ASP A 365 18.72 5.35 24.53
N ASP A 366 19.40 5.15 23.40
CA ASP A 366 18.93 5.50 22.06
C ASP A 366 18.13 4.35 21.38
N VAL A 367 17.92 3.23 22.09
CA VAL A 367 17.11 2.09 21.62
C VAL A 367 15.78 2.08 22.36
N ALA A 368 14.69 2.30 21.63
CA ALA A 368 13.33 2.23 22.16
C ALA A 368 12.56 1.06 21.54
N PHE A 369 11.87 0.30 22.37
CA PHE A 369 11.02 -0.80 21.94
C PHE A 369 9.55 -0.39 22.03
N GLU A 370 8.76 -0.69 21.01
CA GLU A 370 7.32 -0.51 21.11
C GLU A 370 6.75 -1.44 22.20
N PRO A 371 5.80 -0.96 23.02
CA PRO A 371 5.31 -1.71 24.18
C PRO A 371 4.46 -2.93 23.81
N ARG A 372 4.02 -3.04 22.56
CA ARG A 372 3.21 -4.15 22.06
C ARG A 372 3.88 -4.78 20.85
N PRO A 373 3.89 -6.11 20.76
CA PRO A 373 4.37 -6.77 19.56
C PRO A 373 3.39 -6.53 18.40
N PHE A 374 3.93 -6.41 17.20
CA PHE A 374 3.21 -6.40 15.94
C PHE A 374 3.59 -7.64 15.15
N GLN A 375 2.62 -8.52 14.90
CA GLN A 375 2.81 -9.77 14.15
C GLN A 375 3.96 -10.64 14.68
N GLY A 376 4.02 -10.80 15.99
CA GLY A 376 5.03 -11.61 16.66
C GLY A 376 6.42 -10.97 16.74
N ARG A 377 6.57 -9.69 16.37
CA ARG A 377 7.83 -8.94 16.49
C ARG A 377 7.66 -7.66 17.28
N THR A 378 8.71 -7.25 18.00
CA THR A 378 8.76 -5.97 18.68
C THR A 378 9.45 -4.95 17.80
N ARG A 379 8.72 -3.92 17.36
CA ARG A 379 9.32 -2.84 16.59
C ARG A 379 10.31 -2.10 17.49
N THR A 380 11.50 -1.89 16.94
CA THR A 380 12.61 -1.22 17.62
C THR A 380 12.90 0.07 16.87
N GLN A 381 12.85 1.19 17.58
CA GLN A 381 13.35 2.48 17.10
C GLN A 381 14.79 2.61 17.57
N VAL A 382 15.68 2.95 16.64
CA VAL A 382 17.10 3.10 16.89
C VAL A 382 17.49 4.50 16.47
N ASN A 383 17.95 5.29 17.43
CA ASN A 383 18.62 6.55 17.17
C ASN A 383 20.13 6.35 17.32
N GLY A 384 20.91 7.15 16.62
CA GLY A 384 22.35 7.02 16.67
C GLY A 384 23.05 8.20 16.03
N ARG A 385 24.36 8.27 16.24
CA ARG A 385 25.21 9.30 15.64
C ARG A 385 26.20 8.67 14.70
N TRP A 386 26.26 9.17 13.47
CA TRP A 386 27.30 8.79 12.51
C TRP A 386 28.64 9.36 12.96
N ALA A 387 29.66 8.51 12.98
CA ALA A 387 31.04 8.88 13.26
C ALA A 387 31.94 8.40 12.12
N THR A 388 32.96 9.19 11.77
CA THR A 388 34.03 8.72 10.90
C THR A 388 34.88 7.70 11.66
N ASP A 389 35.04 6.51 11.10
CA ASP A 389 35.88 5.44 11.60
C ASP A 389 36.84 4.94 10.51
N THR A 390 37.81 4.11 10.90
CA THR A 390 38.73 3.43 9.97
C THR A 390 38.63 1.92 10.20
N VAL A 391 38.37 1.17 9.14
CA VAL A 391 38.34 -0.30 9.22
C VAL A 391 39.76 -0.81 9.49
N THR A 392 39.93 -1.53 10.60
CA THR A 392 41.22 -2.09 11.05
C THR A 392 41.49 -3.49 10.52
#